data_AF-A0A3M1JNE0-F1
#
_entry.id   AF-A0A3M1JNE0-F1
#
_cell.length_a   1.000
_cell.length_b   1.000
_cell.length_c   1.000
_cell.angle_alpha   90.00
_cell.angle_beta   90.00
_cell.angle_gamma   90.00
#
_symmetry.space_group_name_H-M   'P 1'
#
loop_
_entity.id
_entity.type
_entity.pdbx_description
1 polymer ?
#
loop_
_entity_poly.entity_id
_entity_poly.type
_entity_poly.pdbx_seq_one_letter_code
_entity_poly.pdbx_strand_id
1 'polypeptide(L)'
;MGFEDRQVSVLRAQKGLNIHPFQFNSLFQNLDSILTLLTKFTSIFTLISSKPIFSPHLPILLSLVCVISLFSGCAGTGASPDTLLEQNGAFLIRQARENWEHRDQEEAAYRALFFWKEALSIFPDRQDLNVEFAHACFFVSRYWEEDPPVRDSLFQAGARRLEDLLFPPDGISPDTAQSIRDNPSTRVRRIESVPDDQLIPLYWWSVNRIFYLIDQPVVERVEYREVLEAALHRILTGLPNYDQGGIYRLFGTFYARLPGVELERAEKYFSQAREAYPACFAAVVQQAQYLDTKAGNRDRFHEELTRIIRADPTVDPNILPENVRDQALAAKLLEQETYLFE
;
A
#
# COMPACT_ATOMS: atom_id res chain seq x y z
N MET A 1 -6.34 -19.10 -10.93
CA MET A 1 -5.09 -18.39 -11.32
C MET A 1 -5.50 -17.13 -12.05
N GLY A 2 -5.76 -16.08 -11.27
CA GLY A 2 -6.46 -14.88 -11.70
C GLY A 2 -5.53 -13.79 -12.23
N PHE A 3 -6.13 -12.82 -12.91
CA PHE A 3 -5.54 -11.63 -13.51
C PHE A 3 -4.57 -10.86 -12.58
N GLU A 4 -4.69 -11.02 -11.27
CA GLU A 4 -3.87 -10.40 -10.22
C GLU A 4 -2.41 -10.92 -10.14
N ASP A 5 -2.14 -12.18 -10.50
CA ASP A 5 -0.77 -12.75 -10.52
C ASP A 5 0.07 -12.16 -11.66
N ARG A 6 -0.57 -11.73 -12.76
CA ARG A 6 0.11 -11.05 -13.87
C ARG A 6 0.52 -9.62 -13.52
N GLN A 7 -0.21 -8.93 -12.64
CA GLN A 7 0.06 -7.51 -12.39
C GLN A 7 1.25 -7.29 -11.42
N VAL A 8 1.44 -8.18 -10.44
CA VAL A 8 2.64 -8.14 -9.57
C VAL A 8 3.89 -8.61 -10.32
N SER A 9 3.75 -9.56 -11.25
CA SER A 9 4.87 -9.98 -12.10
C SER A 9 5.29 -8.92 -13.12
N VAL A 10 4.37 -8.08 -13.59
CA VAL A 10 4.68 -6.89 -14.41
C VAL A 10 5.40 -5.82 -13.58
N LEU A 11 4.99 -5.56 -12.34
CA LEU A 11 5.71 -4.68 -11.39
C LEU A 11 7.15 -5.16 -11.12
N ARG A 12 7.40 -6.48 -11.07
CA ARG A 12 8.75 -7.06 -10.95
C ARG A 12 9.58 -6.90 -12.23
N ALA A 13 8.95 -7.01 -13.40
CA ALA A 13 9.65 -7.02 -14.68
C ALA A 13 9.96 -5.62 -15.25
N GLN A 14 9.11 -4.61 -14.99
CA GLN A 14 9.28 -3.27 -15.56
C GLN A 14 10.28 -2.37 -14.80
N LYS A 15 10.46 -2.54 -13.48
CA LYS A 15 11.24 -1.60 -12.66
C LYS A 15 12.56 -2.16 -12.10
N GLY A 16 13.03 -3.33 -12.56
CA GLY A 16 14.34 -3.86 -12.15
C GLY A 16 14.47 -4.13 -10.64
N LEU A 17 13.34 -4.29 -9.95
CA LEU A 17 13.28 -4.65 -8.53
C LEU A 17 13.81 -6.08 -8.36
N ASN A 18 15.13 -6.20 -8.15
CA ASN A 18 15.79 -7.44 -7.73
C ASN A 18 15.41 -7.74 -6.26
N ILE A 19 14.15 -8.06 -6.04
CA ILE A 19 13.70 -8.69 -4.80
C ILE A 19 13.90 -10.17 -5.04
N HIS A 20 15.03 -10.71 -4.55
CA HIS A 20 15.21 -12.15 -4.53
C HIS A 20 13.99 -12.76 -3.83
N PRO A 21 13.21 -13.63 -4.49
CA PRO A 21 12.20 -14.39 -3.78
C PRO A 21 12.94 -15.15 -2.69
N PHE A 22 12.50 -15.00 -1.44
CA PHE A 22 12.95 -15.84 -0.35
C PHE A 22 12.49 -17.26 -0.69
N GLN A 23 13.35 -18.00 -1.39
CA GLN A 23 13.12 -19.39 -1.70
C GLN A 23 13.22 -20.16 -0.39
N PHE A 24 12.27 -21.07 -0.20
CA PHE A 24 12.17 -22.10 0.85
C PHE A 24 13.37 -23.08 0.89
N ASN A 25 14.62 -22.59 0.75
CA ASN A 25 15.83 -23.38 0.53
C ASN A 25 16.76 -23.46 1.75
N SER A 26 16.40 -22.92 2.91
CA SER A 26 17.26 -22.99 4.12
C SER A 26 17.45 -24.41 4.67
N LEU A 27 16.60 -25.37 4.27
CA LEU A 27 16.78 -26.80 4.56
C LEU A 27 17.69 -27.51 3.54
N PHE A 28 17.72 -27.08 2.28
CA PHE A 28 18.53 -27.72 1.23
C PHE A 28 19.94 -27.14 1.11
N GLN A 29 20.14 -25.83 1.36
CA GLN A 29 21.50 -25.23 1.37
C GLN A 29 22.39 -25.78 2.49
N ASN A 30 21.78 -26.26 3.58
CA ASN A 30 22.52 -26.94 4.65
C ASN A 30 23.02 -28.32 4.20
N LEU A 31 22.29 -29.04 3.36
CA LEU A 31 22.72 -30.37 2.88
C LEU A 31 23.93 -30.28 1.96
N ASP A 32 23.97 -29.33 1.01
CA ASP A 32 25.13 -29.14 0.13
C ASP A 32 26.36 -28.64 0.90
N SER A 33 26.16 -27.76 1.89
CA SER A 33 27.23 -27.28 2.76
C SER A 33 27.80 -28.42 3.63
N ILE A 34 26.94 -29.30 4.15
CA ILE A 34 27.31 -30.50 4.90
C ILE A 34 28.03 -31.51 4.00
N LEU A 35 27.54 -31.74 2.76
CA LEU A 35 28.19 -32.63 1.79
C LEU A 35 29.57 -32.11 1.38
N THR A 36 29.71 -30.79 1.24
CA THR A 36 30.98 -30.11 0.94
C THR A 36 31.95 -30.19 2.12
N LEU A 37 31.46 -30.10 3.35
CA LEU A 37 32.24 -30.30 4.58
C LEU A 37 32.70 -31.75 4.70
N LEU A 38 31.82 -32.73 4.43
CA LEU A 38 32.14 -34.16 4.46
C LEU A 38 33.18 -34.55 3.40
N THR A 39 33.10 -33.99 2.19
CA THR A 39 34.07 -34.23 1.11
C THR A 39 35.43 -33.55 1.35
N LYS A 40 35.44 -32.40 2.02
CA LYS A 40 36.69 -31.79 2.52
C LYS A 40 37.29 -32.61 3.66
N PHE A 41 36.45 -33.18 4.54
CA PHE A 41 36.90 -34.02 5.65
C PHE A 41 37.53 -35.33 5.17
N THR A 42 36.95 -36.00 4.17
CA THR A 42 37.53 -37.22 3.57
C THR A 42 38.85 -36.94 2.86
N SER A 43 38.99 -35.76 2.24
CA SER A 43 40.23 -35.31 1.58
C SER A 43 41.35 -34.97 2.58
N ILE A 44 41.00 -34.39 3.73
CA ILE A 44 41.95 -34.15 4.84
C ILE A 44 42.33 -35.49 5.52
N PHE A 45 41.38 -36.42 5.62
CA PHE A 45 41.60 -37.76 6.19
C PHE A 45 42.57 -38.61 5.36
N THR A 46 42.47 -38.59 4.03
CA THR A 46 43.44 -39.25 3.14
C THR A 46 44.83 -38.61 3.20
N LEU A 47 44.90 -37.30 3.40
CA LEU A 47 46.18 -36.58 3.55
C LEU A 47 46.88 -36.93 4.88
N ILE A 48 46.14 -37.02 5.99
CA ILE A 48 46.69 -37.30 7.32
C ILE A 48 47.07 -38.77 7.52
N SER A 49 46.31 -39.71 6.94
CA SER A 49 46.60 -41.16 7.02
C SER A 49 47.82 -41.61 6.22
N SER A 50 48.35 -40.75 5.32
CA SER A 50 49.54 -41.03 4.52
C SER A 50 50.88 -40.76 5.22
N LYS A 51 50.89 -40.22 6.45
CA LYS A 51 52.10 -39.90 7.21
C LYS A 51 52.30 -40.85 8.41
N PRO A 52 53.49 -41.45 8.61
CA PRO A 52 53.71 -42.52 9.60
C PRO A 52 53.87 -42.03 11.05
N ILE A 53 53.41 -40.81 11.38
CA ILE A 53 53.74 -40.13 12.66
C ILE A 53 52.52 -40.03 13.60
N PHE A 54 51.32 -40.40 13.17
CA PHE A 54 50.12 -40.23 13.99
C PHE A 54 49.77 -41.46 14.83
N SER A 55 49.66 -41.25 16.15
CA SER A 55 49.23 -42.22 17.16
C SER A 55 47.87 -42.87 16.80
N PRO A 56 47.70 -44.20 16.99
CA PRO A 56 46.51 -44.94 16.55
C PRO A 56 45.20 -44.52 17.22
N HIS A 57 45.24 -43.65 18.23
CA HIS A 57 44.05 -43.19 18.98
C HIS A 57 43.48 -41.84 18.50
N LEU A 58 44.24 -41.07 17.71
CA LEU A 58 43.79 -39.78 17.20
C LEU A 58 42.58 -39.84 16.24
N PRO A 59 42.47 -40.81 15.30
CA PRO A 59 41.32 -40.87 14.40
C PRO A 59 40.01 -41.26 15.12
N ILE A 60 40.10 -42.02 16.22
CA ILE A 60 38.96 -42.41 17.05
C ILE A 60 38.44 -41.21 17.85
N LEU A 61 39.34 -40.37 18.36
CA LEU A 61 38.97 -39.16 19.08
C LEU A 61 38.27 -38.14 18.16
N LEU A 62 38.77 -37.97 16.93
CA LEU A 62 38.17 -37.09 15.92
C LEU A 62 36.82 -37.59 15.42
N SER A 63 36.64 -38.92 15.24
CA SER A 63 35.33 -39.46 14.89
C SER A 63 34.33 -39.30 16.03
N LEU A 64 34.75 -39.44 17.30
CA LEU A 64 33.88 -39.22 18.45
C LEU A 64 33.41 -37.75 18.54
N VAL A 65 34.30 -36.79 18.30
CA VAL A 65 33.97 -35.36 18.29
C VAL A 65 33.02 -35.03 17.14
N CYS A 66 33.20 -35.59 15.95
CA CYS A 66 32.25 -35.44 14.83
C CYS A 66 30.88 -36.06 15.14
N VAL A 67 30.83 -37.22 15.79
CA VAL A 67 29.57 -37.87 16.18
C VAL A 67 28.83 -37.05 17.24
N ILE A 68 29.53 -36.53 18.25
CA ILE A 68 28.94 -35.65 19.28
C ILE A 68 28.44 -34.32 18.66
N SER A 69 29.15 -33.80 17.65
CA SER A 69 28.74 -32.59 16.91
C SER A 69 27.49 -32.83 16.05
N LEU A 70 27.32 -34.03 15.51
CA LEU A 70 26.14 -34.42 14.73
C LEU A 70 24.91 -34.71 15.61
N PHE A 71 25.10 -35.18 16.85
CA PHE A 71 24.00 -35.40 17.81
C PHE A 71 23.58 -34.15 18.60
N SER A 72 24.40 -33.09 18.60
CA SER A 72 24.06 -31.81 19.24
C SER A 72 23.18 -30.89 18.36
N GLY A 73 22.89 -31.30 17.11
CA GLY A 73 22.25 -30.47 16.09
C GLY A 73 20.72 -30.56 15.99
N CYS A 74 20.04 -31.38 16.79
CA CYS A 74 18.58 -31.54 16.73
C CYS A 74 17.92 -31.43 18.11
N ALA A 75 18.11 -30.29 18.77
CA ALA A 75 17.22 -29.81 19.81
C ALA A 75 16.71 -28.41 19.46
N GLY A 76 16.31 -28.20 18.20
CA GLY A 76 15.39 -27.12 17.89
C GLY A 76 14.05 -27.49 18.52
N THR A 77 13.62 -26.76 19.54
CA THR A 77 12.22 -26.77 19.97
C THR A 77 11.38 -26.50 18.72
N GLY A 78 10.78 -27.54 18.15
CA GLY A 78 9.98 -27.42 16.93
C GLY A 78 8.83 -26.48 17.22
N ALA A 79 8.93 -25.23 16.76
CA ALA A 79 7.82 -24.30 16.79
C ALA A 79 6.65 -24.94 16.02
N SER A 80 5.43 -24.82 16.54
CA SER A 80 4.27 -25.33 15.82
C SER A 80 4.14 -24.61 14.48
N PRO A 81 3.54 -25.23 13.45
CA PRO A 81 3.26 -24.58 12.17
C PRO A 81 2.55 -23.22 12.33
N ASP A 82 1.59 -23.15 13.27
CA ASP A 82 0.86 -21.91 13.57
C ASP A 82 1.79 -20.82 14.12
N THR A 83 2.72 -21.20 15.00
CA THR A 83 3.73 -20.26 15.56
C THR A 83 4.65 -19.72 14.46
N LEU A 84 5.04 -20.55 13.49
CA LEU A 84 5.88 -20.13 12.37
C LEU A 84 5.12 -19.21 11.41
N LEU A 85 3.84 -19.48 11.16
CA LEU A 85 2.98 -18.64 10.33
C LEU A 85 2.81 -17.25 10.96
N GLU A 86 2.57 -17.19 12.27
CA GLU A 86 2.48 -15.94 13.01
C GLU A 86 3.81 -15.16 12.99
N GLN A 87 4.95 -15.83 13.18
CA GLN A 87 6.27 -15.20 13.10
C GLN A 87 6.57 -14.62 11.71
N ASN A 88 6.24 -15.37 10.65
CA ASN A 88 6.39 -14.91 9.26
C ASN A 88 5.50 -13.70 8.99
N GLY A 89 4.23 -13.76 9.41
CA GLY A 89 3.31 -12.63 9.28
C GLY A 89 3.79 -11.39 10.04
N ALA A 90 4.28 -11.55 11.27
CA ALA A 90 4.84 -10.44 12.05
C ALA A 90 6.11 -9.83 11.41
N PHE A 91 6.93 -10.65 10.75
CA PHE A 91 8.07 -10.17 9.96
C PHE A 91 7.59 -9.31 8.78
N LEU A 92 6.62 -9.79 7.99
CA LEU A 92 6.08 -9.04 6.85
C LEU A 92 5.48 -7.70 7.27
N ILE A 93 4.67 -7.67 8.33
CA ILE A 93 4.08 -6.45 8.89
C ILE A 93 5.18 -5.44 9.29
N ARG A 94 6.26 -5.93 9.93
CA ARG A 94 7.38 -5.07 10.32
C ARG A 94 8.09 -4.49 9.12
N GLN A 95 8.41 -5.31 8.12
CA GLN A 95 9.04 -4.84 6.89
C GLN A 95 8.16 -3.83 6.16
N ALA A 96 6.83 -4.05 6.13
CA ALA A 96 5.90 -3.11 5.52
C ALA A 96 5.97 -1.73 6.22
N ARG A 97 5.92 -1.71 7.56
CA ARG A 97 6.02 -0.47 8.35
C ARG A 97 7.36 0.23 8.19
N GLU A 98 8.46 -0.49 8.28
CA GLU A 98 9.81 0.08 8.12
C GLU A 98 9.97 0.76 6.74
N ASN A 99 9.44 0.15 5.67
CA ASN A 99 9.45 0.78 4.35
C ASN A 99 8.44 1.92 4.24
N TRP A 100 7.30 1.83 4.93
CA TRP A 100 6.25 2.85 4.92
C TRP A 100 6.69 4.20 5.53
N GLU A 101 7.57 4.18 6.52
CA GLU A 101 8.17 5.39 7.10
C GLU A 101 8.99 6.19 6.07
N HIS A 102 9.46 5.53 5.00
CA HIS A 102 10.25 6.12 3.92
C HIS A 102 9.49 6.18 2.60
N ARG A 103 8.15 6.21 2.63
CA ARG A 103 7.28 6.19 1.43
C ARG A 103 7.50 7.37 0.47
N ASP A 104 8.17 8.44 0.89
CA ASP A 104 8.66 9.52 0.02
C ASP A 104 9.79 9.09 -0.92
N GLN A 105 10.25 7.84 -0.81
CA GLN A 105 11.16 7.17 -1.73
C GLN A 105 10.37 6.09 -2.50
N GLU A 106 10.52 6.08 -3.82
CA GLU A 106 9.74 5.20 -4.70
C GLU A 106 9.89 3.72 -4.32
N GLU A 107 11.14 3.26 -4.18
CA GLU A 107 11.43 1.86 -3.87
C GLU A 107 10.80 1.43 -2.54
N ALA A 108 10.88 2.28 -1.51
CA ALA A 108 10.31 2.00 -0.20
C ALA A 108 8.78 1.96 -0.26
N ALA A 109 8.12 2.87 -0.98
CA ALA A 109 6.67 2.86 -1.15
C ALA A 109 6.17 1.54 -1.81
N TYR A 110 6.82 1.12 -2.90
CA TYR A 110 6.46 -0.15 -3.56
C TYR A 110 6.79 -1.38 -2.70
N ARG A 111 7.90 -1.36 -1.94
CA ARG A 111 8.23 -2.43 -0.98
C ARG A 111 7.20 -2.52 0.15
N ALA A 112 6.77 -1.40 0.70
CA ALA A 112 5.72 -1.37 1.73
C ALA A 112 4.42 -1.97 1.19
N LEU A 113 3.97 -1.54 0.01
CA LEU A 113 2.80 -2.10 -0.67
C LEU A 113 2.93 -3.61 -0.88
N PHE A 114 4.09 -4.08 -1.34
CA PHE A 114 4.37 -5.50 -1.49
C PHE A 114 4.23 -6.26 -0.17
N PHE A 115 4.91 -5.81 0.88
CA PHE A 115 4.85 -6.50 2.17
C PHE A 115 3.46 -6.46 2.82
N TRP A 116 2.68 -5.38 2.64
CA TRP A 116 1.28 -5.35 3.06
C TRP A 116 0.44 -6.40 2.34
N LYS A 117 0.62 -6.53 1.01
CA LYS A 117 -0.06 -7.56 0.23
C LYS A 117 0.30 -8.97 0.70
N GLU A 118 1.58 -9.24 0.93
CA GLU A 118 2.02 -10.55 1.42
C GLU A 118 1.52 -10.82 2.85
N ALA A 119 1.49 -9.82 3.74
CA ALA A 119 0.94 -9.97 5.08
C ALA A 119 -0.56 -10.32 5.04
N LEU A 120 -1.32 -9.71 4.13
CA LEU A 120 -2.74 -10.02 3.91
C LEU A 120 -2.98 -11.42 3.33
N SER A 121 -1.99 -12.02 2.66
CA SER A 121 -2.10 -13.42 2.24
C SER A 121 -2.13 -14.40 3.42
N ILE A 122 -1.55 -14.00 4.56
CA ILE A 122 -1.54 -14.75 5.81
C ILE A 122 -2.73 -14.36 6.70
N PHE A 123 -3.03 -13.07 6.79
CA PHE A 123 -4.07 -12.53 7.66
C PHE A 123 -5.14 -11.75 6.88
N PRO A 124 -5.98 -12.43 6.07
CA PRO A 124 -6.88 -11.75 5.17
C PRO A 124 -7.93 -10.89 5.89
N ASP A 125 -8.38 -11.31 7.08
CA ASP A 125 -9.50 -10.67 7.79
C ASP A 125 -9.05 -9.56 8.76
N ARG A 126 -7.74 -9.27 8.83
CA ARG A 126 -7.19 -8.22 9.70
C ARG A 126 -7.52 -6.84 9.14
N GLN A 127 -8.54 -6.19 9.70
CA GLN A 127 -9.01 -4.88 9.25
C GLN A 127 -7.90 -3.81 9.21
N ASP A 128 -7.03 -3.77 10.21
CA ASP A 128 -5.90 -2.84 10.27
C ASP A 128 -4.97 -3.02 9.06
N LEU A 129 -4.62 -4.26 8.71
CA LEU A 129 -3.76 -4.53 7.56
C LEU A 129 -4.44 -4.20 6.22
N ASN A 130 -5.75 -4.39 6.13
CA ASN A 130 -6.52 -4.02 4.95
C ASN A 130 -6.56 -2.51 4.73
N VAL A 131 -6.66 -1.74 5.81
CA VAL A 131 -6.55 -0.28 5.80
C VAL A 131 -5.17 0.17 5.35
N GLU A 132 -4.10 -0.39 5.92
CA GLU A 132 -2.72 -0.05 5.56
C GLU A 132 -2.42 -0.39 4.08
N PHE A 133 -2.89 -1.53 3.60
CA PHE A 133 -2.79 -1.91 2.20
C PHE A 133 -3.52 -0.92 1.28
N ALA A 134 -4.76 -0.55 1.61
CA ALA A 134 -5.53 0.40 0.81
C ALA A 134 -4.92 1.81 0.81
N HIS A 135 -4.31 2.23 1.93
CA HIS A 135 -3.53 3.46 2.00
C HIS A 135 -2.30 3.38 1.09
N ALA A 136 -1.54 2.27 1.15
CA ALA A 136 -0.38 2.06 0.29
C ALA A 136 -0.74 2.03 -1.20
N CYS A 137 -1.86 1.40 -1.57
CA CYS A 137 -2.41 1.45 -2.91
C CYS A 137 -2.64 2.89 -3.37
N PHE A 138 -3.38 3.68 -2.59
CA PHE A 138 -3.63 5.08 -2.91
C PHE A 138 -2.34 5.88 -3.06
N PHE A 139 -1.43 5.76 -2.10
CA PHE A 139 -0.19 6.53 -2.08
C PHE A 139 0.69 6.24 -3.30
N VAL A 140 0.93 4.96 -3.60
CA VAL A 140 1.71 4.54 -4.76
C VAL A 140 1.04 5.00 -6.05
N SER A 141 -0.27 4.78 -6.18
CA SER A 141 -1.04 5.24 -7.34
C SER A 141 -0.95 6.74 -7.57
N ARG A 142 -1.06 7.53 -6.50
CA ARG A 142 -1.10 9.00 -6.60
C ARG A 142 0.27 9.60 -6.88
N TYR A 143 1.32 9.08 -6.26
CA TYR A 143 2.62 9.77 -6.21
C TYR A 143 3.72 9.12 -7.03
N TRP A 144 3.62 7.83 -7.35
CA TRP A 144 4.71 7.06 -7.97
C TRP A 144 4.34 6.34 -9.25
N GLU A 145 3.07 5.93 -9.41
CA GLU A 145 2.64 5.23 -10.60
C GLU A 145 2.31 6.19 -11.75
N GLU A 146 3.03 6.02 -12.85
CA GLU A 146 2.86 6.85 -14.05
C GLU A 146 2.05 6.15 -15.14
N ASP A 147 2.03 4.81 -15.16
CA ASP A 147 1.26 4.01 -16.09
C ASP A 147 -0.23 4.03 -15.68
N PRO A 148 -1.14 4.65 -16.46
CA PRO A 148 -2.53 4.82 -16.04
C PRO A 148 -3.27 3.49 -15.78
N PRO A 149 -3.18 2.45 -16.64
CA PRO A 149 -3.70 1.12 -16.33
C PRO A 149 -3.22 0.52 -14.99
N VAL A 150 -1.94 0.69 -14.63
CA VAL A 150 -1.40 0.18 -13.36
C VAL A 150 -1.93 1.02 -12.20
N ARG A 151 -1.97 2.34 -12.36
CA ARG A 151 -2.52 3.27 -11.36
C ARG A 151 -3.97 2.95 -11.03
N ASP A 152 -4.80 2.73 -12.05
CA ASP A 152 -6.21 2.36 -11.91
C ASP A 152 -6.36 1.01 -11.21
N SER A 153 -5.53 0.03 -11.59
CA SER A 153 -5.55 -1.30 -10.97
C SER A 153 -5.23 -1.22 -9.47
N LEU A 154 -4.28 -0.38 -9.08
CA LEU A 154 -3.92 -0.16 -7.68
C LEU A 154 -5.03 0.54 -6.89
N PHE A 155 -5.65 1.60 -7.42
CA PHE A 155 -6.81 2.22 -6.76
C PHE A 155 -7.94 1.22 -6.59
N GLN A 156 -8.24 0.44 -7.63
CA GLN A 156 -9.26 -0.60 -7.55
C GLN A 156 -8.90 -1.69 -6.52
N ALA A 157 -7.64 -2.11 -6.43
CA ALA A 157 -7.20 -3.09 -5.45
C ALA A 157 -7.44 -2.61 -4.01
N GLY A 158 -7.06 -1.37 -3.70
CA GLY A 158 -7.32 -0.76 -2.39
C GLY A 158 -8.81 -0.63 -2.09
N ALA A 159 -9.60 -0.15 -3.06
CA ALA A 159 -11.05 0.00 -2.89
C ALA A 159 -11.76 -1.35 -2.70
N ARG A 160 -11.50 -2.34 -3.57
CA ARG A 160 -12.18 -3.66 -3.51
C ARG A 160 -11.93 -4.35 -2.18
N ARG A 161 -10.70 -4.26 -1.66
CA ARG A 161 -10.34 -4.91 -0.41
C ARG A 161 -11.16 -4.41 0.78
N LEU A 162 -11.39 -3.10 0.84
CA LEU A 162 -12.24 -2.49 1.87
C LEU A 162 -13.73 -2.62 1.55
N GLU A 163 -14.10 -2.71 0.27
CA GLU A 163 -15.48 -2.95 -0.15
C GLU A 163 -15.99 -4.30 0.38
N ASP A 164 -15.18 -5.36 0.31
CA ASP A 164 -15.54 -6.68 0.84
C ASP A 164 -15.71 -6.69 2.38
N LEU A 165 -14.99 -5.82 3.10
CA LEU A 165 -15.12 -5.64 4.55
C LEU A 165 -16.34 -4.81 4.94
N LEU A 166 -16.61 -3.72 4.21
CA LEU A 166 -17.69 -2.78 4.50
C LEU A 166 -19.06 -3.30 4.02
N PHE A 167 -19.04 -4.06 2.94
CA PHE A 167 -20.22 -4.62 2.29
C PHE A 167 -20.01 -6.12 2.08
N PRO A 168 -19.85 -6.88 3.19
CA PRO A 168 -19.72 -8.32 3.08
C PRO A 168 -20.94 -8.85 2.31
N PRO A 169 -20.75 -9.87 1.46
CA PRO A 169 -21.87 -10.60 0.89
C PRO A 169 -22.52 -11.43 2.01
N ASP A 170 -23.17 -10.76 2.97
CA ASP A 170 -23.88 -11.41 4.06
C ASP A 170 -24.86 -12.41 3.47
N GLY A 171 -24.81 -13.69 3.90
CA GLY A 171 -25.91 -14.68 4.00
C GLY A 171 -26.98 -14.78 2.90
N ILE A 172 -26.80 -14.15 1.75
CA ILE A 172 -27.78 -14.00 0.70
C ILE A 172 -27.20 -14.64 -0.56
N SER A 173 -28.06 -15.27 -1.36
CA SER A 173 -27.63 -15.94 -2.59
C SER A 173 -26.75 -15.02 -3.46
N PRO A 174 -25.80 -15.57 -4.23
CA PRO A 174 -24.95 -14.80 -5.15
C PRO A 174 -25.71 -13.78 -6.00
N ASP A 175 -26.94 -14.11 -6.42
CA ASP A 175 -27.83 -13.24 -7.20
C ASP A 175 -28.29 -11.98 -6.44
N THR A 176 -28.42 -12.05 -5.12
CA THR A 176 -28.82 -10.89 -4.30
C THR A 176 -27.62 -10.08 -3.82
N ALA A 177 -26.48 -10.72 -3.57
CA ALA A 177 -25.22 -10.00 -3.34
C ALA A 177 -24.81 -9.16 -4.57
N GLN A 178 -25.14 -9.64 -5.77
CA GLN A 178 -24.99 -8.91 -7.02
C GLN A 178 -26.02 -7.77 -7.14
N SER A 179 -27.31 -8.03 -6.89
CA SER A 179 -28.35 -6.98 -6.97
C SER A 179 -28.21 -5.86 -5.93
N ILE A 180 -27.58 -6.13 -4.77
CA ILE A 180 -27.22 -5.13 -3.76
C ILE A 180 -26.03 -4.29 -4.21
N ARG A 181 -25.01 -4.89 -4.84
CA ARG A 181 -23.90 -4.18 -5.48
C ARG A 181 -24.37 -3.26 -6.60
N ASP A 182 -25.42 -3.69 -7.31
CA ASP A 182 -25.93 -3.01 -8.50
C ASP A 182 -27.05 -2.00 -8.20
N ASN A 183 -27.53 -1.90 -6.94
CA ASN A 183 -28.57 -0.93 -6.54
C ASN A 183 -27.99 0.21 -5.67
N PRO A 184 -27.84 1.43 -6.23
CA PRO A 184 -27.31 2.59 -5.50
C PRO A 184 -28.03 2.90 -4.18
N SER A 185 -29.37 2.79 -4.15
CA SER A 185 -30.16 3.10 -2.94
C SER A 185 -29.87 2.16 -1.77
N THR A 186 -29.55 0.89 -2.06
CA THR A 186 -29.19 -0.07 -1.03
C THR A 186 -27.79 0.19 -0.49
N ARG A 187 -26.85 0.56 -1.37
CA ARG A 187 -25.48 0.94 -0.96
C ARG A 187 -25.51 2.18 -0.07
N VAL A 188 -26.28 3.20 -0.44
CA VAL A 188 -26.46 4.43 0.37
C VAL A 188 -26.96 4.07 1.77
N ARG A 189 -28.06 3.31 1.90
CA ARG A 189 -28.59 2.91 3.22
C ARG A 189 -27.56 2.15 4.07
N ARG A 190 -26.79 1.24 3.44
CA ARG A 190 -25.73 0.51 4.15
C ARG A 190 -24.63 1.46 4.63
N ILE A 191 -24.18 2.38 3.78
CA ILE A 191 -23.18 3.41 4.12
C ILE A 191 -23.65 4.27 5.29
N GLU A 192 -24.89 4.76 5.26
CA GLU A 192 -25.46 5.57 6.34
C GLU A 192 -25.47 4.82 7.69
N SER A 193 -25.56 3.49 7.65
CA SER A 193 -25.54 2.61 8.82
C SER A 193 -24.17 2.08 9.23
N VAL A 194 -23.09 2.42 8.51
CA VAL A 194 -21.72 1.97 8.83
C VAL A 194 -21.38 2.42 10.26
N PRO A 195 -20.92 1.52 11.16
CA PRO A 195 -20.58 1.87 12.54
C PRO A 195 -19.29 2.70 12.63
N ASP A 196 -19.08 3.38 13.75
CA ASP A 196 -17.98 4.35 13.90
C ASP A 196 -16.58 3.71 13.78
N ASP A 197 -16.42 2.46 14.21
CA ASP A 197 -15.17 1.69 14.11
C ASP A 197 -14.83 1.25 12.66
N GLN A 198 -15.77 1.45 11.72
CA GLN A 198 -15.61 1.18 10.29
C GLN A 198 -15.43 2.47 9.47
N LEU A 199 -15.36 3.65 10.11
CA LEU A 199 -15.20 4.92 9.38
C LEU A 199 -13.83 5.08 8.71
N ILE A 200 -12.76 4.54 9.29
CA ILE A 200 -11.43 4.57 8.67
C ILE A 200 -11.38 3.67 7.42
N PRO A 201 -11.88 2.42 7.45
CA PRO A 201 -12.12 1.64 6.23
C PRO A 201 -12.99 2.38 5.20
N LEU A 202 -14.10 3.00 5.62
CA LEU A 202 -14.97 3.75 4.70
C LEU A 202 -14.24 4.94 4.06
N TYR A 203 -13.37 5.62 4.82
CA TYR A 203 -12.51 6.69 4.33
C TYR A 203 -11.58 6.19 3.23
N TRP A 204 -10.75 5.19 3.48
CA TRP A 204 -9.79 4.71 2.50
C TRP A 204 -10.44 4.02 1.29
N TRP A 205 -11.61 3.40 1.46
CA TRP A 205 -12.45 2.95 0.36
C TRP A 205 -12.88 4.14 -0.52
N SER A 206 -13.37 5.22 0.11
CA SER A 206 -13.83 6.42 -0.59
C SER A 206 -12.68 7.13 -1.32
N VAL A 207 -11.51 7.27 -0.69
CA VAL A 207 -10.30 7.84 -1.30
C VAL A 207 -9.95 7.09 -2.58
N ASN A 208 -9.71 5.77 -2.48
CA ASN A 208 -9.34 4.96 -3.63
C ASN A 208 -10.41 4.99 -4.73
N ARG A 209 -11.70 4.93 -4.36
CA ARG A 209 -12.80 4.96 -5.33
C ARG A 209 -12.89 6.31 -6.05
N ILE A 210 -12.77 7.43 -5.34
CA ILE A 210 -12.82 8.77 -5.93
C ILE A 210 -11.65 8.96 -6.90
N PHE A 211 -10.43 8.62 -6.47
CA PHE A 211 -9.24 8.82 -7.30
C PHE A 211 -9.13 7.85 -8.48
N TYR A 212 -9.77 6.68 -8.42
CA TYR A 212 -10.03 5.89 -9.63
C TYR A 212 -10.97 6.63 -10.58
N LEU A 213 -12.10 7.13 -10.06
CA LEU A 213 -13.20 7.69 -10.86
C LEU A 213 -12.89 9.04 -11.53
N ILE A 214 -11.99 9.87 -10.98
CA ILE A 214 -11.72 11.24 -11.50
C ILE A 214 -11.28 11.28 -12.98
N ASP A 215 -10.67 10.19 -13.46
CA ASP A 215 -10.17 10.02 -14.83
C ASP A 215 -11.12 9.17 -15.69
N GLN A 216 -12.18 8.59 -15.11
CA GLN A 216 -13.14 7.76 -15.82
C GLN A 216 -14.19 8.59 -16.59
N PRO A 217 -14.88 7.98 -17.57
CA PRO A 217 -16.00 8.61 -18.26
C PRO A 217 -17.02 9.24 -17.33
N VAL A 218 -17.64 10.33 -17.78
CA VAL A 218 -18.62 11.11 -17.01
C VAL A 218 -19.75 10.22 -16.45
N VAL A 219 -20.21 9.25 -17.24
CA VAL A 219 -21.30 8.33 -16.87
C VAL A 219 -20.93 7.54 -15.62
N GLU A 220 -19.75 6.92 -15.59
CA GLU A 220 -19.27 6.15 -14.43
C GLU A 220 -19.16 7.02 -13.17
N ARG A 221 -18.71 8.27 -13.31
CA ARG A 221 -18.66 9.21 -12.17
C ARG A 221 -20.04 9.54 -11.61
N VAL A 222 -21.04 9.72 -12.48
CA VAL A 222 -22.41 10.03 -12.07
C VAL A 222 -23.09 8.82 -11.42
N GLU A 223 -22.83 7.60 -11.90
CA GLU A 223 -23.37 6.38 -11.31
C GLU A 223 -22.98 6.19 -9.84
N TYR A 224 -21.78 6.64 -9.46
CA TYR A 224 -21.28 6.56 -8.08
C TYR A 224 -21.63 7.78 -7.23
N ARG A 225 -22.34 8.78 -7.78
CA ARG A 225 -22.61 10.05 -7.11
C ARG A 225 -23.21 9.88 -5.72
N GLU A 226 -24.40 9.27 -5.67
CA GLU A 226 -25.18 9.18 -4.43
C GLU A 226 -24.44 8.37 -3.37
N VAL A 227 -23.79 7.28 -3.80
CA VAL A 227 -23.02 6.38 -2.94
C VAL A 227 -21.83 7.11 -2.32
N LEU A 228 -21.07 7.86 -3.11
CA LEU A 228 -19.91 8.61 -2.61
C LEU A 228 -20.34 9.82 -1.78
N GLU A 229 -21.39 10.55 -2.15
CA GLU A 229 -21.91 11.64 -1.32
C GLU A 229 -22.35 11.12 0.07
N ALA A 230 -23.06 10.00 0.12
CA ALA A 230 -23.44 9.36 1.38
C ALA A 230 -22.22 8.96 2.23
N ALA A 231 -21.20 8.37 1.59
CA ALA A 231 -19.98 7.96 2.29
C ALA A 231 -19.23 9.16 2.87
N LEU A 232 -19.03 10.20 2.05
CA LEU A 232 -18.34 11.40 2.48
C LEU A 232 -19.10 12.12 3.60
N HIS A 233 -20.44 12.19 3.55
CA HIS A 233 -21.22 12.77 4.64
C HIS A 233 -21.18 11.93 5.93
N ARG A 234 -21.19 10.59 5.81
CA ARG A 234 -21.04 9.68 6.95
C ARG A 234 -19.69 9.85 7.63
N ILE A 235 -18.61 9.94 6.85
CA ILE A 235 -17.25 10.19 7.34
C ILE A 235 -17.16 11.58 7.96
N LEU A 236 -17.67 12.63 7.30
CA LEU A 236 -17.61 14.00 7.82
C LEU A 236 -18.28 14.12 9.20
N THR A 237 -19.36 13.38 9.41
CA THR A 237 -20.11 13.41 10.68
C THR A 237 -19.35 12.70 11.81
N GLY A 238 -18.75 11.54 11.54
CA GLY A 238 -18.11 10.72 12.60
C GLY A 238 -16.60 10.85 12.70
N LEU A 239 -15.92 11.34 11.67
CA LEU A 239 -14.47 11.36 11.54
C LEU A 239 -13.94 12.60 10.79
N PRO A 240 -14.32 13.84 11.20
CA PRO A 240 -14.02 15.06 10.43
C PRO A 240 -12.52 15.44 10.38
N ASN A 241 -11.75 15.05 11.39
CA ASN A 241 -10.37 15.50 11.60
C ASN A 241 -9.30 14.48 11.15
N TYR A 242 -9.74 13.31 10.69
CA TYR A 242 -8.83 12.24 10.28
C TYR A 242 -8.05 12.62 9.01
N ASP A 243 -6.82 12.12 8.91
CA ASP A 243 -5.91 12.39 7.79
C ASP A 243 -5.79 13.90 7.49
N GLN A 244 -5.56 14.70 8.52
CA GLN A 244 -5.47 16.17 8.43
C GLN A 244 -6.69 16.78 7.74
N GLY A 245 -7.89 16.37 8.17
CA GLY A 245 -9.15 16.83 7.56
C GLY A 245 -9.32 16.35 6.12
N GLY A 246 -8.83 15.15 5.80
CA GLY A 246 -8.83 14.59 4.45
C GLY A 246 -10.23 14.53 3.84
N ILE A 247 -11.27 14.45 4.66
CA ILE A 247 -12.65 14.49 4.21
C ILE A 247 -13.00 15.80 3.46
N TYR A 248 -12.47 16.94 3.89
CA TYR A 248 -12.67 18.22 3.21
C TYR A 248 -11.98 18.23 1.84
N ARG A 249 -10.76 17.67 1.76
CA ARG A 249 -10.05 17.50 0.47
C ARG A 249 -10.82 16.58 -0.48
N LEU A 250 -11.37 15.48 0.03
CA LEU A 250 -12.18 14.55 -0.77
C LEU A 250 -13.44 15.20 -1.32
N PHE A 251 -14.20 15.94 -0.50
CA PHE A 251 -15.35 16.68 -0.99
C PHE A 251 -14.95 17.70 -2.07
N GLY A 252 -13.87 18.46 -1.84
CA GLY A 252 -13.34 19.42 -2.81
C GLY A 252 -13.01 18.76 -4.15
N THR A 253 -12.19 17.71 -4.11
CA THR A 253 -11.77 16.96 -5.31
C THR A 253 -12.95 16.32 -6.03
N PHE A 254 -13.84 15.66 -5.29
CA PHE A 254 -14.99 14.98 -5.85
C PHE A 254 -15.96 15.96 -6.52
N TYR A 255 -16.32 17.06 -5.83
CA TYR A 255 -17.23 18.07 -6.39
C TYR A 255 -16.61 18.87 -7.53
N ALA A 256 -15.30 19.12 -7.52
CA ALA A 256 -14.61 19.73 -8.65
C ALA A 256 -14.72 18.83 -9.89
N ARG A 257 -14.71 17.50 -9.75
CA ARG A 257 -14.77 16.58 -10.88
C ARG A 257 -16.18 16.11 -11.23
N LEU A 258 -17.18 16.22 -10.37
CA LEU A 258 -18.53 15.75 -10.68
C LEU A 258 -19.27 16.72 -11.63
N PRO A 259 -19.94 16.23 -12.69
CA PRO A 259 -20.76 17.08 -13.57
C PRO A 259 -22.03 17.57 -12.86
N GLY A 260 -22.48 18.79 -13.20
CA GLY A 260 -23.71 19.37 -12.65
C GLY A 260 -23.62 19.75 -11.17
N VAL A 261 -22.39 19.88 -10.63
CA VAL A 261 -22.13 20.45 -9.31
C VAL A 261 -21.39 21.77 -9.49
N GLU A 262 -21.92 22.81 -8.85
CA GLU A 262 -21.32 24.15 -8.84
C GLU A 262 -19.92 24.13 -8.19
N LEU A 263 -18.96 24.81 -8.83
CA LEU A 263 -17.56 24.79 -8.42
C LEU A 263 -17.32 25.47 -7.07
N GLU A 264 -18.17 26.42 -6.69
CA GLU A 264 -18.14 27.09 -5.39
C GLU A 264 -18.28 26.10 -4.23
N ARG A 265 -19.00 24.97 -4.44
CA ARG A 265 -19.09 23.92 -3.43
C ARG A 265 -17.74 23.26 -3.20
N ALA A 266 -16.98 22.98 -4.27
CA ALA A 266 -15.64 22.43 -4.16
C ALA A 266 -14.67 23.43 -3.51
N GLU A 267 -14.74 24.70 -3.91
CA GLU A 267 -13.92 25.78 -3.36
C GLU A 267 -14.10 25.94 -1.85
N LYS A 268 -15.35 25.89 -1.37
CA LYS A 268 -15.65 25.96 0.06
C LYS A 268 -14.95 24.85 0.84
N TYR A 269 -14.98 23.62 0.33
CA TYR A 269 -14.35 22.49 1.02
C TYR A 269 -12.82 22.53 0.96
N PHE A 270 -12.22 22.96 -0.15
CA PHE A 270 -10.78 23.19 -0.19
C PHE A 270 -10.34 24.30 0.77
N SER A 271 -11.13 25.37 0.89
CA SER A 271 -10.87 26.46 1.85
C SER A 271 -10.89 25.92 3.28
N GLN A 272 -11.91 25.12 3.64
CA GLN A 272 -11.98 24.48 4.96
C GLN A 272 -10.77 23.58 5.24
N ALA A 273 -10.34 22.77 4.27
CA ALA A 273 -9.16 21.92 4.43
C ALA A 273 -7.90 22.74 4.71
N ARG A 274 -7.69 23.83 3.97
CA ARG A 274 -6.52 24.72 4.09
C ARG A 274 -6.51 25.50 5.39
N GLU A 275 -7.67 25.96 5.86
CA GLU A 275 -7.81 26.68 7.12
C GLU A 275 -7.57 25.77 8.32
N ALA A 276 -8.12 24.55 8.28
CA ALA A 276 -7.98 23.60 9.38
C ALA A 276 -6.57 22.98 9.46
N TYR A 277 -5.92 22.74 8.32
CA TYR A 277 -4.64 22.03 8.25
C TYR A 277 -3.66 22.71 7.28
N PRO A 278 -3.18 23.93 7.60
CA PRO A 278 -2.34 24.72 6.69
C PRO A 278 -0.96 24.11 6.39
N ALA A 279 -0.48 23.19 7.24
CA ALA A 279 0.77 22.46 7.02
C ALA A 279 0.62 21.28 6.02
N CYS A 280 -0.61 20.89 5.65
CA CYS A 280 -0.88 19.83 4.70
C CYS A 280 -0.96 20.38 3.27
N PHE A 281 0.04 20.08 2.44
CA PHE A 281 0.12 20.64 1.09
C PHE A 281 -0.92 20.05 0.13
N ALA A 282 -1.41 18.84 0.42
CA ALA A 282 -2.38 18.13 -0.41
C ALA A 282 -3.62 18.97 -0.75
N ALA A 283 -4.12 19.79 0.18
CA ALA A 283 -5.31 20.60 -0.07
C ALA A 283 -5.08 21.63 -1.19
N VAL A 284 -3.91 22.27 -1.19
CA VAL A 284 -3.53 23.28 -2.20
C VAL A 284 -3.25 22.62 -3.54
N VAL A 285 -2.50 21.51 -3.52
CA VAL A 285 -2.12 20.80 -4.76
C VAL A 285 -3.35 20.18 -5.44
N GLN A 286 -4.27 19.58 -4.68
CA GLN A 286 -5.51 19.04 -5.23
C GLN A 286 -6.45 20.15 -5.73
N GLN A 287 -6.53 21.29 -5.02
CA GLN A 287 -7.28 22.45 -5.48
C GLN A 287 -6.76 22.93 -6.84
N ALA A 288 -5.44 23.15 -6.95
CA ALA A 288 -4.82 23.55 -8.21
C ALA A 288 -5.11 22.52 -9.32
N GLN A 289 -4.86 21.24 -9.04
CA GLN A 289 -5.02 20.17 -10.02
C GLN A 289 -6.45 20.02 -10.55
N TYR A 290 -7.46 20.08 -9.67
CA TYR A 290 -8.82 19.69 -10.03
C TYR A 290 -9.82 20.83 -10.13
N LEU A 291 -9.68 21.86 -9.29
CA LEU A 291 -10.58 23.01 -9.28
C LEU A 291 -10.06 24.12 -10.19
N ASP A 292 -8.80 24.53 -10.04
CA ASP A 292 -8.29 25.71 -10.73
C ASP A 292 -8.19 25.46 -12.24
N THR A 293 -7.73 24.28 -12.65
CA THR A 293 -7.75 23.86 -14.07
C THR A 293 -9.16 23.88 -14.66
N LYS A 294 -10.15 23.35 -13.94
CA LYS A 294 -11.55 23.33 -14.40
C LYS A 294 -12.20 24.72 -14.41
N ALA A 295 -11.83 25.58 -13.48
CA ALA A 295 -12.33 26.95 -13.37
C ALA A 295 -11.61 27.94 -14.31
N GLY A 296 -10.50 27.52 -14.94
CA GLY A 296 -9.66 28.42 -15.74
C GLY A 296 -8.85 29.42 -14.89
N ASN A 297 -8.65 29.14 -13.60
CA ASN A 297 -7.97 30.03 -12.64
C ASN A 297 -6.44 29.87 -12.71
N ARG A 298 -5.86 30.21 -13.88
CA ARG A 298 -4.44 30.03 -14.17
C ARG A 298 -3.51 30.77 -13.19
N ASP A 299 -3.84 32.02 -12.85
CA ASP A 299 -3.00 32.82 -11.95
C ASP A 299 -2.91 32.18 -10.56
N ARG A 300 -4.07 31.78 -9.99
CA ARG A 300 -4.13 31.09 -8.70
C ARG A 300 -3.37 29.77 -8.72
N PHE A 301 -3.54 28.99 -9.80
CA PHE A 301 -2.81 27.74 -10.00
C PHE A 301 -1.29 27.95 -9.94
N HIS A 302 -0.78 28.93 -10.69
CA HIS A 302 0.65 29.22 -10.76
C HIS A 302 1.21 29.70 -9.41
N GLU A 303 0.54 30.68 -8.80
CA GLU A 303 0.97 31.30 -7.55
C GLU A 303 1.00 30.29 -6.40
N GLU A 304 -0.06 29.49 -6.25
CA GLU A 304 -0.19 28.54 -5.15
C GLU A 304 0.78 27.37 -5.28
N LEU A 305 0.94 26.79 -6.47
CA LEU A 305 1.91 25.71 -6.68
C LEU A 305 3.36 26.19 -6.50
N THR A 306 3.68 27.39 -6.97
CA THR A 306 5.01 28.00 -6.74
C THR A 306 5.27 28.22 -5.25
N ARG A 307 4.25 28.61 -4.49
CA ARG A 307 4.33 28.74 -3.02
C ARG A 307 4.58 27.39 -2.35
N ILE A 308 3.87 26.33 -2.75
CA ILE A 308 4.04 24.99 -2.20
C ILE A 308 5.46 24.45 -2.43
N ILE A 309 6.00 24.60 -3.64
CA ILE A 309 7.37 24.14 -3.97
C ILE A 309 8.43 24.81 -3.06
N ARG A 310 8.18 26.05 -2.63
CA ARG A 310 9.11 26.81 -1.76
C ARG A 310 8.84 26.64 -0.26
N ALA A 311 7.73 26.03 0.12
CA ALA A 311 7.35 25.86 1.52
C ALA A 311 8.25 24.82 2.20
N ASP A 312 8.39 24.92 3.52
CA ASP A 312 9.12 23.91 4.31
C ASP A 312 8.20 22.71 4.56
N PRO A 313 8.50 21.51 4.01
CA PRO A 313 7.65 20.34 4.19
C PRO A 313 7.77 19.73 5.60
N THR A 314 8.74 20.16 6.41
CA THR A 314 9.06 19.58 7.73
C THR A 314 8.22 20.15 8.88
N VAL A 315 7.33 21.12 8.59
CA VAL A 315 6.48 21.78 9.58
C VAL A 315 5.62 20.78 10.37
N ASP A 316 5.13 19.73 9.72
CA ASP A 316 4.51 18.58 10.39
C ASP A 316 5.24 17.29 9.97
N PRO A 317 6.11 16.75 10.84
CA PRO A 317 6.88 15.54 10.53
C PRO A 317 6.02 14.30 10.23
N ASN A 318 4.78 14.23 10.72
CA ASN A 318 3.92 13.05 10.52
C ASN A 318 3.45 12.91 9.07
N ILE A 319 3.40 14.02 8.34
CA ILE A 319 3.01 14.09 6.94
C ILE A 319 4.15 14.58 6.04
N LEU A 320 5.38 14.52 6.53
CA LEU A 320 6.56 14.89 5.75
C LEU A 320 6.60 14.13 4.42
N PRO A 321 6.36 12.80 4.37
CA PRO A 321 6.39 12.10 3.10
C PRO A 321 5.36 12.61 2.09
N GLU A 322 4.13 12.86 2.53
CA GLU A 322 3.05 13.42 1.72
C GLU A 322 3.41 14.81 1.21
N ASN A 323 3.88 15.71 2.08
CA ASN A 323 4.26 17.07 1.71
C ASN A 323 5.40 17.09 0.68
N VAL A 324 6.42 16.24 0.85
CA VAL A 324 7.53 16.10 -0.11
C VAL A 324 7.00 15.61 -1.47
N ARG A 325 6.07 14.66 -1.47
CA ARG A 325 5.47 14.17 -2.73
C ARG A 325 4.52 15.18 -3.37
N ASP A 326 3.77 15.93 -2.59
CA ASP A 326 2.91 17.01 -3.08
C ASP A 326 3.74 18.16 -3.68
N GLN A 327 4.94 18.45 -3.17
CA GLN A 327 5.87 19.39 -3.80
C GLN A 327 6.36 18.89 -5.16
N ALA A 328 6.71 17.61 -5.28
CA ALA A 328 7.08 17.01 -6.55
C ALA A 328 5.91 17.04 -7.56
N LEU A 329 4.70 16.75 -7.10
CA LEU A 329 3.49 16.85 -7.93
C LEU A 329 3.20 18.30 -8.35
N ALA A 330 3.38 19.27 -7.46
CA ALA A 330 3.23 20.69 -7.77
C ALA A 330 4.20 21.13 -8.88
N ALA A 331 5.46 20.67 -8.84
CA ALA A 331 6.44 20.95 -9.90
C ALA A 331 6.00 20.36 -11.24
N LYS A 332 5.57 19.09 -11.25
CA LYS A 332 5.06 18.42 -12.46
C LYS A 332 3.82 19.12 -13.05
N LEU A 333 2.92 19.63 -12.20
CA LEU A 333 1.75 20.39 -12.62
C LEU A 333 2.12 21.73 -13.25
N LEU A 334 3.10 22.45 -12.69
CA LEU A 334 3.61 23.70 -13.30
C LEU A 334 4.30 23.47 -14.64
N GLU A 335 5.05 22.38 -14.80
CA GLU A 335 5.63 22.00 -16.10
C GLU A 335 4.55 21.78 -17.18
N GLN A 336 3.36 21.38 -16.77
CA GLN A 336 2.21 21.12 -17.63
C GLN A 336 1.24 22.31 -17.75
N GLU A 337 1.53 23.45 -17.08
CA GLU A 337 0.59 24.57 -16.94
C GLU A 337 0.01 25.02 -18.28
N THR A 338 0.87 25.22 -19.29
CA THR A 338 0.42 25.64 -20.63
C THR A 338 -0.61 24.68 -21.21
N TYR A 339 -0.38 23.36 -21.13
CA TYR A 339 -1.30 22.35 -21.66
C TYR A 339 -2.60 22.25 -20.86
N LEU A 340 -2.58 22.57 -19.56
CA LEU A 340 -3.75 22.48 -18.68
C LEU A 340 -4.74 23.65 -18.82
N PHE A 341 -4.31 24.76 -19.45
CA PHE A 341 -5.10 25.99 -19.60
C PHE A 341 -5.23 26.48 -21.06
N GLU A 342 -4.78 25.66 -22.03
CA GLU A 342 -5.10 25.80 -23.47
C GLU A 342 -6.43 25.13 -23.81
#